data_AF-A0AAD5VJV9-F1
#
_entry.id   AF-A0AAD5VJV9-F1
#
_cell.length_a   1.000
_cell.length_b   1.000
_cell.length_c   1.000
_cell.angle_alpha   90.00
_cell.angle_beta   90.00
_cell.angle_gamma   90.00
#
_symmetry.space_group_name_H-M   'P 1'
#
loop_
_entity.id
_entity.type
_entity.pdbx_description
1 polymer ?
#
loop_
_entity_poly.entity_id
_entity_poly.type
_entity_poly.pdbx_seq_one_letter_code
_entity_poly.pdbx_strand_id
1 'polypeptide(L)'
;MDAALPLVEACDSMDIQLAYRVSLDDDNQALVAHIPYGCVFLRRISIREVPRLRVSGLVLPVKSFKFWFRGLDCEQVQNKYQTAGIIDRRVISLQRSTMSKRPLTLPYVSKTGAPEPDLFDTAGDVKLPGPAYDDGSDLEAEEPEGFEIEKQPLDARLSHLWRQFVSDVTSKSPAPRKRTEPSYLKITEDQRTSASEEMYKNIRLDKIFRCVYYKIGSKEDWRASFDCMFPPVGFQTSSSIQSYPTCQYFKTWMRMLEDNRYSGKEIEKIREIFFDRVFKWTWMPRAEADRMWPTSVAKPSKDRLIQWPLSERRSPAPQILLHLGDKPLFGPVGGVDEDEDEDEDEDVDVDVNVEMRDVAYHRREEEEESD
;
A
#
# COMPACT_ATOMS: atom_id res chain seq x y z
N MET A 1 -28.54 29.52 33.02
CA MET A 1 -27.97 28.74 31.91
C MET A 1 -26.81 28.02 32.54
N ASP A 2 -27.04 26.76 32.90
CA ASP A 2 -26.14 26.08 33.83
C ASP A 2 -25.15 25.25 33.00
N ALA A 3 -23.89 25.65 33.07
CA ALA A 3 -22.79 25.00 32.39
C ALA A 3 -22.52 23.63 33.03
N ALA A 4 -22.33 22.61 32.18
CA ALA A 4 -21.93 21.28 32.61
C ALA A 4 -20.40 21.13 32.58
N LEU A 5 -19.81 20.68 33.69
CA LEU A 5 -18.39 20.33 33.83
C LEU A 5 -18.09 18.94 33.25
N PRO A 6 -16.84 18.64 32.80
CA PRO A 6 -16.47 17.33 32.29
C PRO A 6 -15.90 16.42 33.40
N LEU A 7 -15.99 15.11 33.16
CA LEU A 7 -15.65 14.02 34.08
C LEU A 7 -14.14 13.87 34.27
N VAL A 8 -13.67 13.95 35.51
CA VAL A 8 -12.36 13.41 35.95
C VAL A 8 -12.60 12.52 37.17
N GLU A 9 -11.89 11.39 37.29
CA GLU A 9 -11.87 10.58 38.51
C GLU A 9 -10.88 11.16 39.52
N ALA A 10 -11.37 11.73 40.63
CA ALA A 10 -10.72 11.72 41.95
C ALA A 10 -11.64 12.37 43.00
N CYS A 11 -11.69 11.78 44.21
CA CYS A 11 -12.51 12.24 45.34
C CYS A 11 -12.16 13.63 45.91
N ASP A 12 -11.24 14.41 45.31
CA ASP A 12 -10.78 15.69 45.84
C ASP A 12 -10.72 16.83 44.80
N SER A 13 -11.38 16.73 43.63
CA SER A 13 -11.42 17.87 42.70
C SER A 13 -12.42 18.94 43.16
N MET A 14 -11.92 20.09 43.60
CA MET A 14 -12.73 21.29 43.83
C MET A 14 -13.41 21.77 42.54
N ASP A 15 -14.59 22.38 42.69
CA ASP A 15 -15.60 22.80 41.69
C ASP A 15 -15.13 23.72 40.52
N ILE A 16 -13.83 23.89 40.27
CA ILE A 16 -13.31 24.89 39.30
C ILE A 16 -12.35 24.32 38.24
N GLN A 17 -12.20 23.00 38.08
CA GLN A 17 -11.27 22.42 37.09
C GLN A 17 -11.98 21.65 35.98
N LEU A 18 -11.89 22.18 34.75
CA LEU A 18 -12.33 21.53 33.51
C LEU A 18 -11.30 20.52 32.99
N ALA A 19 -11.79 19.44 32.36
CA ALA A 19 -11.00 18.38 31.71
C ALA A 19 -10.52 18.75 30.29
N TYR A 20 -10.08 19.98 30.07
CA TYR A 20 -9.32 20.36 28.88
C TYR A 20 -8.14 21.23 29.31
N ARG A 21 -7.02 21.09 28.60
CA ARG A 21 -5.88 22.00 28.77
C ARG A 21 -6.01 23.10 27.73
N VAL A 22 -6.19 24.33 28.18
CA VAL A 22 -6.05 25.52 27.35
C VAL A 22 -4.56 25.79 27.20
N SER A 23 -4.02 25.78 25.98
CA SER A 23 -2.76 26.47 25.72
C SER A 23 -3.09 27.94 25.49
N LEU A 24 -2.35 28.81 26.17
CA LEU A 24 -2.39 30.24 25.91
C LEU A 24 -1.52 30.47 24.67
N ASP A 25 -2.13 30.78 23.53
CA ASP A 25 -1.46 31.60 22.53
C ASP A 25 -1.82 33.06 22.83
N ASP A 26 -0.82 33.93 22.80
CA ASP A 26 -0.88 35.32 23.26
C ASP A 26 -1.83 36.22 22.42
N ASP A 27 -2.41 35.72 21.33
CA ASP A 27 -3.21 36.50 20.39
C ASP A 27 -4.69 36.13 20.40
N ASN A 28 -5.35 36.45 21.51
CA ASN A 28 -6.75 36.89 21.66
C ASN A 28 -7.80 36.59 20.53
N GLN A 29 -7.91 35.35 20.06
CA GLN A 29 -9.00 34.86 19.22
C GLN A 29 -9.69 33.66 19.88
N ALA A 30 -11.01 33.54 19.63
CA ALA A 30 -11.96 32.78 20.42
C ALA A 30 -11.61 31.30 20.67
N LEU A 31 -11.86 30.85 21.90
CA LEU A 31 -11.75 29.46 22.38
C LEU A 31 -12.70 28.53 21.63
N VAL A 32 -12.20 27.69 20.73
CA VAL A 32 -12.98 26.59 20.14
C VAL A 32 -12.57 25.26 20.77
N ALA A 33 -13.56 24.46 21.17
CA ALA A 33 -13.32 23.13 21.69
C ALA A 33 -12.85 22.19 20.58
N HIS A 34 -11.62 21.68 20.67
CA HIS A 34 -11.03 20.75 19.72
C HIS A 34 -11.33 19.30 20.11
N ILE A 35 -12.11 18.59 19.30
CA ILE A 35 -12.39 17.15 19.43
C ILE A 35 -11.93 16.49 18.12
N PRO A 36 -10.66 16.04 18.01
CA PRO A 36 -10.03 15.73 16.72
C PRO A 36 -10.68 14.59 15.93
N TYR A 37 -11.60 13.83 16.51
CA TYR A 37 -12.24 12.69 15.83
C TYR A 37 -13.77 12.72 15.83
N GLY A 38 -14.42 13.68 16.51
CA GLY A 38 -15.87 13.81 16.60
C GLY A 38 -16.64 12.54 17.03
N CYS A 39 -17.96 12.65 17.19
CA CYS A 39 -18.88 11.51 17.29
C CYS A 39 -20.08 11.79 16.38
N VAL A 40 -20.30 10.96 15.36
CA VAL A 40 -21.45 11.10 14.45
C VAL A 40 -22.61 10.26 14.95
N PHE A 41 -23.74 10.89 15.23
CA PHE A 41 -24.98 10.21 15.59
C PHE A 41 -25.93 10.20 14.39
N LEU A 42 -26.17 9.01 13.82
CA LEU A 42 -27.03 8.82 12.63
C LEU A 42 -28.54 8.94 12.92
N ARG A 43 -28.94 9.34 14.14
CA ARG A 43 -30.33 9.62 14.54
C ARG A 43 -30.36 10.85 15.44
N ARG A 44 -31.46 11.60 15.38
CA ARG A 44 -31.73 12.77 16.23
C ARG A 44 -31.65 12.35 17.70
N ILE A 45 -30.68 12.89 18.45
CA ILE A 45 -30.55 12.62 19.88
C ILE A 45 -31.71 13.32 20.59
N SER A 46 -32.62 12.55 21.17
CA SER A 46 -33.62 13.08 22.09
C SER A 46 -32.98 13.21 23.47
N ILE A 47 -32.86 14.44 23.97
CA ILE A 47 -32.32 14.72 25.30
C ILE A 47 -33.42 14.49 26.35
N ARG A 48 -33.90 13.24 26.46
CA ARG A 48 -34.68 12.77 27.60
C ARG A 48 -33.95 11.57 28.18
N GLU A 49 -33.92 11.48 29.52
CA GLU A 49 -33.20 10.48 30.35
C GLU A 49 -32.40 9.45 29.55
N VAL A 50 -31.23 9.87 29.07
CA VAL A 50 -30.30 8.97 28.40
C VAL A 50 -29.62 8.14 29.49
N PRO A 51 -29.55 6.81 29.37
CA PRO A 51 -28.83 5.99 30.34
C PRO A 51 -27.35 6.41 30.34
N ARG A 52 -26.97 7.17 31.37
CA ARG A 52 -25.59 7.56 31.60
C ARG A 52 -24.84 6.33 32.07
N LEU A 53 -23.79 5.93 31.34
CA LEU A 53 -22.82 4.96 31.83
C LEU A 53 -22.08 5.63 33.00
N ARG A 54 -22.55 5.41 34.23
CA ARG A 54 -21.83 5.80 35.44
C ARG A 54 -20.67 4.80 35.64
N VAL A 55 -19.59 5.22 36.30
CA VAL A 55 -18.51 4.34 36.75
C VAL A 55 -19.04 3.21 37.67
N SER A 56 -20.23 3.40 38.24
CA SER A 56 -21.01 2.40 39.01
C SER A 56 -22.38 2.07 38.37
N GLY A 57 -22.55 2.36 37.08
CA GLY A 57 -23.82 2.28 36.36
C GLY A 57 -24.17 0.89 35.83
N LEU A 58 -25.35 0.80 35.20
CA LEU A 58 -25.84 -0.43 34.58
C LEU A 58 -24.80 -0.99 33.60
N VAL A 59 -24.20 -2.12 33.98
CA VAL A 59 -23.28 -2.87 33.13
C VAL A 59 -24.07 -3.36 31.92
N LEU A 60 -23.57 -3.09 30.71
CA LEU A 60 -24.16 -3.63 29.49
C LEU A 60 -24.19 -5.17 29.63
N PRO A 61 -25.37 -5.83 29.56
CA PRO A 61 -25.43 -7.28 29.70
C PRO A 61 -24.48 -7.96 28.70
N VAL A 62 -23.76 -8.99 29.13
CA VAL A 62 -22.71 -9.65 28.32
C VAL A 62 -23.19 -10.04 26.92
N LYS A 63 -24.45 -10.46 26.79
CA LYS A 63 -25.06 -10.77 25.48
C LYS A 63 -25.16 -9.54 24.57
N SER A 64 -25.62 -8.41 25.12
CA SER A 64 -25.71 -7.14 24.40
C SER A 64 -24.32 -6.60 24.06
N PHE A 65 -23.36 -6.72 24.97
CA PHE A 65 -21.96 -6.34 24.71
C PHE A 65 -21.38 -7.14 23.54
N LYS A 66 -21.50 -8.47 23.59
CA LYS A 66 -21.08 -9.33 22.49
C LYS A 66 -21.81 -9.00 21.19
N PHE A 67 -23.10 -8.68 21.22
CA PHE A 67 -23.82 -8.26 20.02
C PHE A 67 -23.19 -7.01 19.37
N TRP A 68 -22.97 -5.95 20.14
CA TRP A 68 -22.38 -4.70 19.64
C TRP A 68 -20.92 -4.85 19.18
N PHE A 69 -20.14 -5.68 19.87
CA PHE A 69 -18.72 -5.90 19.57
C PHE A 69 -18.46 -7.19 18.79
N ARG A 70 -19.43 -7.68 18.01
CA ARG A 70 -19.27 -8.82 17.08
C ARG A 70 -18.73 -10.10 17.74
N GLY A 71 -19.23 -10.41 18.92
CA GLY A 71 -18.89 -11.59 19.72
C GLY A 71 -17.76 -11.40 20.72
N LEU A 72 -17.08 -10.25 20.71
CA LEU A 72 -15.96 -9.98 21.60
C LEU A 72 -16.43 -9.73 23.05
N ASP A 73 -15.65 -10.21 24.01
CA ASP A 73 -15.83 -9.89 25.43
C ASP A 73 -15.19 -8.53 25.79
N CYS A 74 -15.45 -8.06 27.00
CA CYS A 74 -15.02 -6.74 27.47
C CYS A 74 -13.49 -6.60 27.44
N GLU A 75 -12.78 -7.64 27.87
CA GLU A 75 -11.31 -7.70 27.90
C GLU A 75 -10.72 -7.66 26.48
N GLN A 76 -11.31 -8.39 25.54
CA GLN A 76 -10.90 -8.37 24.13
C GLN A 76 -11.12 -7.01 23.48
N VAL A 77 -12.23 -6.33 23.78
CA VAL A 77 -12.51 -4.97 23.30
C VAL A 77 -11.55 -3.98 23.94
N GLN A 78 -11.31 -4.08 25.24
CA GLN A 78 -10.38 -3.21 25.95
C GLN A 78 -8.97 -3.33 25.36
N ASN A 79 -8.46 -4.55 25.16
CA ASN A 79 -7.14 -4.76 24.54
C ASN A 79 -7.10 -4.35 23.06
N LYS A 80 -8.23 -4.39 22.35
CA LYS A 80 -8.32 -3.98 20.94
C LYS A 80 -8.22 -2.45 20.77
N TYR A 81 -8.68 -1.67 21.75
CA TYR A 81 -8.78 -0.21 21.63
C TYR A 81 -7.90 0.56 22.63
N GLN A 82 -7.44 -0.03 23.73
CA GLN A 82 -6.41 0.54 24.60
C GLN A 82 -5.02 0.22 24.03
N THR A 83 -4.69 0.85 22.90
CA THR A 83 -3.37 0.71 22.24
C THR A 83 -2.39 1.83 22.63
N ALA A 84 -2.66 2.56 23.71
CA ALA A 84 -1.74 3.55 24.26
C ALA A 84 -1.19 3.04 25.61
N GLY A 85 -0.18 2.16 25.57
CA GLY A 85 0.48 1.64 26.76
C GLY A 85 1.42 0.46 26.47
N ILE A 86 2.42 0.27 27.32
CA ILE A 86 3.34 -0.88 27.30
C ILE A 86 2.54 -2.14 27.67
N ILE A 87 2.26 -3.00 26.68
CA ILE A 87 1.53 -4.26 26.89
C ILE A 87 2.52 -5.37 27.21
N ASP A 88 2.21 -6.22 28.21
CA ASP A 88 2.99 -7.41 28.54
C ASP A 88 3.05 -8.36 27.33
N ARG A 89 4.27 -8.71 26.93
CA ARG A 89 4.60 -9.60 25.80
C ARG A 89 3.90 -10.96 25.87
N ARG A 90 3.52 -11.43 27.07
CA ARG A 90 2.78 -12.68 27.29
C ARG A 90 1.31 -12.59 26.88
N VAL A 91 0.70 -11.41 26.97
CA VAL A 91 -0.70 -11.17 26.57
C VAL A 91 -0.82 -11.04 25.04
N ILE A 92 0.20 -10.43 24.41
CA ILE A 92 0.30 -10.28 22.94
C ILE A 92 0.33 -11.64 22.22
N SER A 93 0.93 -12.67 22.82
CA SER A 93 1.02 -14.01 22.19
C SER A 93 -0.30 -14.79 22.24
N LEU A 94 -1.14 -14.53 23.26
CA LEU A 94 -2.45 -15.15 23.46
C LEU A 94 -3.53 -14.48 22.61
N GLN A 95 -3.48 -13.15 22.53
CA GLN A 95 -4.32 -12.39 21.61
C GLN A 95 -3.67 -12.32 20.24
N ARG A 96 -3.88 -13.39 19.45
CA ARG A 96 -3.81 -13.29 18.00
C ARG A 96 -4.94 -12.38 17.51
N SER A 97 -4.80 -11.07 17.70
CA SER A 97 -5.27 -10.16 16.68
C SER A 97 -4.49 -10.57 15.44
N THR A 98 -5.14 -11.30 14.54
CA THR A 98 -4.61 -11.37 13.19
C THR A 98 -4.53 -9.91 12.77
N MET A 99 -3.33 -9.34 12.77
CA MET A 99 -3.02 -8.07 12.11
C MET A 99 -3.15 -8.28 10.59
N SER A 100 -4.30 -8.82 10.17
CA SER A 100 -4.78 -8.91 8.80
C SER A 100 -5.07 -7.52 8.23
N LYS A 101 -4.93 -6.46 9.05
CA LYS A 101 -4.53 -5.14 8.58
C LYS A 101 -3.09 -5.22 8.05
N ARG A 102 -2.89 -5.94 6.93
CA ARG A 102 -1.73 -5.66 6.10
C ARG A 102 -1.82 -4.16 5.81
N PRO A 103 -0.82 -3.37 6.20
CA PRO A 103 -0.85 -1.94 5.96
C PRO A 103 -1.16 -1.69 4.48
N LEU A 104 -1.83 -0.56 4.22
CA LEU A 104 -1.90 -0.02 2.88
C LEU A 104 -0.49 -0.07 2.27
N THR A 105 -0.38 -0.38 0.99
CA THR A 105 0.90 -0.15 0.34
C THR A 105 1.27 1.32 0.45
N LEU A 106 2.55 1.57 0.67
CA LEU A 106 3.05 2.93 0.70
C LEU A 106 2.93 3.52 -0.72
N PRO A 107 2.63 4.82 -0.84
CA PRO A 107 2.73 5.51 -2.10
C PRO A 107 4.11 5.30 -2.73
N TYR A 108 4.13 5.13 -4.04
CA TYR A 108 5.35 5.05 -4.81
C TYR A 108 6.05 6.40 -4.76
N VAL A 109 7.31 6.40 -4.31
CA VAL A 109 8.17 7.57 -4.28
C VAL A 109 9.40 7.27 -5.11
N SER A 110 9.71 8.16 -6.06
CA SER A 110 10.92 8.07 -6.87
C SER A 110 12.15 8.13 -5.95
N LYS A 111 13.03 7.13 -6.04
CA LYS A 111 14.25 7.05 -5.22
C LYS A 111 15.22 8.20 -5.48
N THR A 112 15.26 8.69 -6.72
CA THR A 112 16.18 9.76 -7.12
C THR A 112 15.67 11.14 -6.70
N GLY A 113 14.40 11.25 -6.27
CA GLY A 113 13.72 12.52 -6.04
C GLY A 113 13.47 13.33 -7.31
N ALA A 114 14.03 12.92 -8.45
CA ALA A 114 13.83 13.56 -9.74
C ALA A 114 12.50 13.12 -10.37
N PRO A 115 11.83 14.00 -11.14
CA PRO A 115 10.67 13.61 -11.93
C PRO A 115 11.09 12.52 -12.94
N GLU A 116 10.45 11.37 -12.86
CA GLU A 116 10.70 10.29 -13.80
C GLU A 116 9.97 10.55 -15.13
N PRO A 117 10.52 10.11 -16.28
CA PRO A 117 9.91 10.33 -17.58
C PRO A 117 8.57 9.62 -17.70
N ASP A 118 7.66 10.16 -18.51
CA ASP A 118 6.39 9.51 -18.77
C ASP A 118 6.60 8.17 -19.49
N LEU A 119 5.94 7.13 -19.00
CA LEU A 119 5.99 5.76 -19.51
C LEU A 119 5.02 5.54 -20.67
N PHE A 120 4.02 6.41 -20.78
CA PHE A 120 2.95 6.33 -21.75
C PHE A 120 2.92 7.61 -22.56
N ASP A 121 2.61 7.47 -23.84
CA ASP A 121 2.32 8.57 -24.74
C ASP A 121 0.93 8.28 -25.30
N THR A 122 -0.09 8.92 -24.75
CA THR A 122 -1.45 8.77 -25.27
C THR A 122 -1.72 9.67 -26.47
N ALA A 123 -0.77 10.54 -26.86
CA ALA A 123 -0.82 11.43 -28.02
C ALA A 123 -2.15 12.18 -28.24
N GLY A 124 -2.98 12.34 -27.19
CA GLY A 124 -4.33 12.90 -27.27
C GLY A 124 -5.42 11.98 -27.84
N ASP A 125 -5.12 10.70 -28.13
CA ASP A 125 -6.10 9.68 -28.57
C ASP A 125 -7.11 9.31 -27.48
N VAL A 126 -6.77 9.62 -26.23
CA VAL A 126 -7.59 9.39 -25.05
C VAL A 126 -7.87 10.75 -24.39
N LYS A 127 -9.13 11.14 -24.34
CA LYS A 127 -9.59 12.35 -23.67
C LYS A 127 -10.55 11.96 -22.57
N LEU A 128 -10.04 11.90 -21.34
CA LEU A 128 -10.89 11.78 -20.17
C LEU A 128 -11.43 13.18 -19.81
N PRO A 129 -12.69 13.29 -19.36
CA PRO A 129 -13.14 14.51 -18.72
C PRO A 129 -12.18 14.84 -17.58
N GLY A 130 -11.92 16.14 -17.40
CA GLY A 130 -11.18 16.60 -16.21
C GLY A 130 -11.88 16.12 -14.94
N PRO A 131 -11.15 15.98 -13.82
CA PRO A 131 -11.77 15.69 -12.54
C PRO A 131 -12.89 16.71 -12.30
N ALA A 132 -14.02 16.24 -11.77
CA ALA A 132 -15.10 17.14 -11.39
C ALA A 132 -14.52 18.09 -10.31
N TYR A 133 -14.31 19.35 -10.69
CA TYR A 133 -13.83 20.35 -9.76
C TYR A 133 -15.01 20.68 -8.84
N ASP A 134 -15.04 20.04 -7.68
CA ASP A 134 -15.90 20.50 -6.59
C ASP A 134 -15.31 21.83 -6.12
N ASP A 135 -16.08 22.91 -6.23
CA ASP A 135 -15.58 24.26 -5.91
C ASP A 135 -15.32 24.45 -4.41
N GLY A 136 -15.65 23.43 -3.60
CA GLY A 136 -15.14 23.24 -2.25
C GLY A 136 -15.39 24.43 -1.35
N SER A 137 -16.47 25.18 -1.60
CA SER A 137 -16.74 26.47 -0.94
C SER A 137 -16.93 26.37 0.58
N ASP A 138 -17.01 25.16 1.12
CA ASP A 138 -17.42 24.87 2.49
C ASP A 138 -16.58 23.81 3.23
N LEU A 139 -15.45 23.33 2.68
CA LEU A 139 -14.58 22.36 3.35
C LEU A 139 -13.12 22.84 3.42
N GLU A 140 -12.73 23.40 4.57
CA GLU A 140 -11.33 23.51 5.00
C GLU A 140 -10.76 22.12 5.35
N ALA A 141 -10.79 21.18 4.40
CA ALA A 141 -10.20 19.87 4.56
C ALA A 141 -8.73 19.92 4.14
N GLU A 142 -7.82 19.48 5.03
CA GLU A 142 -6.44 19.12 4.69
C GLU A 142 -6.45 18.37 3.35
N GLU A 143 -5.85 18.97 2.31
CA GLU A 143 -5.73 18.34 1.01
C GLU A 143 -5.02 16.99 1.20
N PRO A 144 -5.69 15.85 0.99
CA PRO A 144 -5.03 14.56 1.16
C PRO A 144 -3.84 14.50 0.17
N GLU A 145 -2.73 13.88 0.57
CA GLU A 145 -1.45 13.71 -0.15
C GLU A 145 -1.55 13.02 -1.55
N GLY A 146 -2.69 13.06 -2.23
CA GLY A 146 -2.90 12.64 -3.62
C GLY A 146 -3.47 13.72 -4.55
N PHE A 147 -3.76 14.93 -4.06
CA PHE A 147 -4.35 16.00 -4.88
C PHE A 147 -3.42 16.52 -5.99
N GLU A 148 -2.11 16.47 -5.78
CA GLU A 148 -1.13 16.90 -6.79
C GLU A 148 -1.13 16.00 -8.03
N ILE A 149 -1.37 14.70 -7.86
CA ILE A 149 -1.40 13.74 -8.97
C ILE A 149 -2.58 14.04 -9.90
N GLU A 150 -3.72 14.48 -9.37
CA GLU A 150 -4.92 14.72 -10.18
C GLU A 150 -4.79 15.93 -11.12
N LYS A 151 -3.88 16.87 -10.81
CA LYS A 151 -3.58 18.06 -11.63
C LYS A 151 -2.58 17.78 -12.77
N GLN A 152 -1.91 16.63 -12.77
CA GLN A 152 -0.91 16.27 -13.78
C GLN A 152 -1.54 15.89 -15.14
N PRO A 153 -0.79 16.02 -16.25
CA PRO A 153 -1.23 15.51 -17.54
C PRO A 153 -1.56 14.01 -17.47
N LEU A 154 -2.46 13.55 -18.34
CA LEU A 154 -2.95 12.17 -18.31
C LEU A 154 -1.81 11.14 -18.36
N ASP A 155 -0.80 11.38 -19.21
CA ASP A 155 0.36 10.49 -19.37
C ASP A 155 1.17 10.36 -18.09
N ALA A 156 1.43 11.46 -17.38
CA ALA A 156 2.10 11.44 -16.08
C ALA A 156 1.26 10.69 -15.03
N ARG A 157 -0.06 10.90 -15.01
CA ARG A 157 -0.98 10.18 -14.10
C ARG A 157 -0.97 8.67 -14.35
N LEU A 158 -1.06 8.26 -15.61
CA LEU A 158 -0.99 6.85 -16.00
C LEU A 158 0.36 6.24 -15.64
N SER A 159 1.44 7.00 -15.86
CA SER A 159 2.81 6.57 -15.53
C SER A 159 3.00 6.37 -14.03
N HIS A 160 2.50 7.30 -13.22
CA HIS A 160 2.51 7.17 -11.76
C HIS A 160 1.66 5.97 -11.29
N LEU A 161 0.44 5.84 -11.81
CA LEU A 161 -0.44 4.69 -11.52
C LEU A 161 0.23 3.36 -11.84
N TRP A 162 0.93 3.29 -12.97
CA TRP A 162 1.64 2.09 -13.39
C TRP A 162 2.82 1.75 -12.47
N ARG A 163 3.62 2.73 -12.07
CA ARG A 163 4.71 2.52 -11.10
C ARG A 163 4.18 2.04 -9.75
N GLN A 164 3.08 2.63 -9.27
CA GLN A 164 2.40 2.16 -8.08
C GLN A 164 1.91 0.72 -8.25
N PHE A 165 1.36 0.36 -9.41
CA PHE A 165 0.94 -1.00 -9.71
C PHE A 165 2.08 -2.02 -9.58
N VAL A 166 3.23 -1.74 -10.20
CA VAL A 166 4.41 -2.61 -10.14
C VAL A 166 4.90 -2.78 -8.69
N SER A 167 4.99 -1.68 -7.93
CA SER A 167 5.37 -1.69 -6.52
C SER A 167 4.37 -2.48 -5.65
N ASP A 168 3.07 -2.26 -5.85
CA ASP A 168 2.01 -2.89 -5.08
C ASP A 168 1.93 -4.40 -5.32
N VAL A 169 1.99 -4.83 -6.58
CA VAL A 169 1.95 -6.25 -6.95
C VAL A 169 3.12 -6.99 -6.30
N THR A 170 4.32 -6.40 -6.34
CA THR A 170 5.53 -6.96 -5.73
C THR A 170 5.39 -7.02 -4.21
N SER A 171 4.99 -5.91 -3.59
CA SER A 171 4.84 -5.78 -2.14
C SER A 171 3.76 -6.70 -1.56
N LYS A 172 2.71 -7.02 -2.33
CA LYS A 172 1.62 -7.91 -1.91
C LYS A 172 1.84 -9.38 -2.24
N SER A 173 3.03 -9.73 -2.73
CA SER A 173 3.42 -11.12 -2.91
C SER A 173 3.24 -11.93 -1.62
N PRO A 174 2.75 -13.18 -1.70
CA PRO A 174 2.45 -13.97 -0.52
C PRO A 174 3.72 -14.28 0.28
N ALA A 175 3.51 -14.48 1.58
CA ALA A 175 4.50 -15.03 2.48
C ALA A 175 3.98 -16.37 3.02
N PRO A 176 4.87 -17.33 3.37
CA PRO A 176 4.45 -18.55 4.02
C PRO A 176 3.70 -18.28 5.32
N ARG A 177 2.84 -19.24 5.71
CA ARG A 177 2.01 -19.09 6.90
C ARG A 177 2.84 -19.07 8.19
N LYS A 178 3.98 -19.78 8.23
CA LYS A 178 4.85 -19.81 9.40
C LYS A 178 5.77 -18.60 9.37
N ARG A 179 5.81 -17.85 10.46
CA ARG A 179 6.67 -16.66 10.61
C ARG A 179 8.17 -16.97 10.45
N THR A 180 8.57 -18.20 10.73
CA THR A 180 9.96 -18.66 10.63
C THR A 180 10.39 -18.97 9.19
N GLU A 181 9.43 -19.15 8.27
CA GLU A 181 9.73 -19.46 6.88
C GLU A 181 9.96 -18.14 6.11
N PRO A 182 11.04 -18.04 5.32
CA PRO A 182 11.33 -16.83 4.55
C PRO A 182 10.25 -16.58 3.49
N SER A 183 10.09 -15.34 3.04
CA SER A 183 9.16 -14.99 1.98
C SER A 183 9.41 -15.81 0.70
N TYR A 184 8.35 -16.07 -0.09
CA TYR A 184 8.48 -16.77 -1.37
C TYR A 184 9.33 -15.99 -2.38
N LEU A 185 9.45 -14.67 -2.23
CA LEU A 185 10.39 -13.87 -3.01
C LEU A 185 11.76 -13.82 -2.32
N LYS A 186 12.82 -13.96 -3.12
CA LYS A 186 14.21 -13.80 -2.68
C LYS A 186 14.64 -12.33 -2.56
N ILE A 187 13.90 -11.41 -3.17
CA ILE A 187 14.22 -9.97 -3.14
C ILE A 187 14.06 -9.36 -1.75
N THR A 188 14.95 -8.41 -1.44
CA THR A 188 14.98 -7.65 -0.18
C THR A 188 13.79 -6.72 -0.06
N GLU A 189 13.55 -6.18 1.14
CA GLU A 189 12.47 -5.21 1.35
C GLU A 189 12.68 -3.93 0.53
N ASP A 190 13.92 -3.44 0.43
CA ASP A 190 14.26 -2.27 -0.38
C ASP A 190 14.06 -2.52 -1.89
N GLN A 191 14.31 -3.74 -2.35
CA GLN A 191 14.01 -4.14 -3.73
C GLN A 191 12.51 -4.24 -3.98
N ARG A 192 11.70 -4.58 -2.96
CA ARG A 192 10.23 -4.61 -3.09
C ARG A 192 9.64 -3.22 -3.17
N THR A 193 10.10 -2.29 -2.34
CA THR A 193 9.62 -0.91 -2.35
C THR A 193 10.02 -0.18 -3.63
N SER A 194 11.17 -0.54 -4.20
CA SER A 194 11.66 -0.02 -5.48
C SER A 194 11.43 -0.91 -6.69
N ALA A 195 10.44 -1.79 -6.61
CA ALA A 195 10.20 -2.76 -7.66
C ALA A 195 10.04 -2.06 -9.02
N SER A 196 10.88 -2.47 -9.97
CA SER A 196 10.84 -2.04 -11.36
C SER A 196 10.24 -3.14 -12.23
N GLU A 197 9.86 -2.77 -13.46
CA GLU A 197 9.39 -3.75 -14.45
C GLU A 197 10.47 -4.77 -14.83
N GLU A 198 11.74 -4.50 -14.56
CA GLU A 198 12.86 -5.39 -14.92
C GLU A 198 12.75 -6.74 -14.20
N MET A 199 12.23 -6.75 -12.97
CA MET A 199 11.95 -7.98 -12.22
C MET A 199 11.01 -8.91 -13.00
N TYR A 200 9.99 -8.35 -13.64
CA TYR A 200 8.99 -9.11 -14.40
C TYR A 200 9.48 -9.54 -15.78
N LYS A 201 10.54 -8.90 -16.30
CA LYS A 201 11.22 -9.27 -17.55
C LYS A 201 12.28 -10.35 -17.36
N ASN A 202 12.67 -10.64 -16.12
CA ASN A 202 13.70 -11.63 -15.84
C ASN A 202 13.14 -13.08 -15.87
N ILE A 203 13.64 -13.89 -16.80
CA ILE A 203 13.28 -15.32 -16.97
C ILE A 203 13.93 -16.25 -15.93
N ARG A 204 14.99 -15.80 -15.23
CA ARG A 204 15.65 -16.56 -14.16
C ARG A 204 14.83 -16.49 -12.88
N LEU A 205 13.74 -17.25 -12.87
CA LEU A 205 12.78 -17.29 -11.77
C LEU A 205 13.41 -17.76 -10.46
N ASP A 206 14.51 -18.52 -10.51
CA ASP A 206 15.27 -18.94 -9.34
C ASP A 206 15.96 -17.79 -8.59
N LYS A 207 16.25 -16.68 -9.26
CA LYS A 207 16.77 -15.47 -8.60
C LYS A 207 15.65 -14.63 -7.97
N ILE A 208 14.41 -14.84 -8.39
CA ILE A 208 13.24 -14.09 -7.92
C ILE A 208 12.49 -14.84 -6.82
N PHE A 209 12.24 -16.14 -7.03
CA PHE A 209 11.40 -16.97 -6.19
C PHE A 209 12.23 -18.02 -5.43
N ARG A 210 11.75 -18.39 -4.25
CA ARG A 210 12.17 -19.59 -3.51
C ARG A 210 11.30 -20.79 -3.85
N CYS A 211 10.01 -20.53 -4.09
CA CYS A 211 9.04 -21.53 -4.51
C CYS A 211 7.90 -20.83 -5.26
N VAL A 212 7.50 -21.38 -6.40
CA VAL A 212 6.46 -20.83 -7.28
C VAL A 212 5.79 -21.93 -8.07
N TYR A 213 4.51 -21.77 -8.38
CA TYR A 213 3.83 -22.55 -9.41
C TYR A 213 3.73 -21.72 -10.67
N TYR A 214 4.09 -22.30 -11.81
CA TYR A 214 3.97 -21.63 -13.09
C TYR A 214 3.12 -22.44 -14.07
N LYS A 215 2.47 -21.71 -14.98
CA LYS A 215 1.80 -22.23 -16.17
C LYS A 215 2.27 -21.39 -17.36
N ILE A 216 2.55 -22.04 -18.48
CA ILE A 216 2.71 -21.33 -19.75
C ILE A 216 1.31 -20.88 -20.16
N GLY A 217 1.06 -19.58 -20.11
CA GLY A 217 -0.23 -18.99 -20.38
C GLY A 217 -0.39 -18.64 -21.86
N SER A 218 -1.59 -18.83 -22.41
CA SER A 218 -1.95 -18.24 -23.69
C SER A 218 -2.17 -16.72 -23.55
N LYS A 219 -2.34 -15.99 -24.66
CA LYS A 219 -2.68 -14.56 -24.61
C LYS A 219 -3.99 -14.33 -23.86
N GLU A 220 -4.94 -15.25 -23.96
CA GLU A 220 -6.22 -15.22 -23.24
C GLU A 220 -6.04 -15.45 -21.73
N ASP A 221 -5.16 -16.38 -21.31
CA ASP A 221 -4.82 -16.55 -19.90
C ASP A 221 -4.23 -15.23 -19.34
N TRP A 222 -3.33 -14.59 -20.10
CA TRP A 222 -2.74 -13.32 -19.72
C TRP A 222 -3.79 -12.21 -19.65
N ARG A 223 -4.68 -12.13 -20.65
CA ARG A 223 -5.75 -11.13 -20.64
C ARG A 223 -6.71 -11.31 -19.46
N ALA A 224 -7.09 -12.55 -19.14
CA ALA A 224 -7.96 -12.85 -18.02
C ALA A 224 -7.35 -12.44 -16.66
N SER A 225 -6.06 -12.70 -16.45
CA SER A 225 -5.36 -12.25 -15.23
C SER A 225 -5.18 -10.73 -15.21
N PHE A 226 -4.91 -10.09 -16.36
CA PHE A 226 -4.86 -8.63 -16.47
C PHE A 226 -6.21 -7.99 -16.14
N ASP A 227 -7.31 -8.52 -16.66
CA ASP A 227 -8.66 -8.03 -16.39
C ASP A 227 -9.03 -8.09 -14.90
N CYS A 228 -8.44 -9.02 -14.14
CA CYS A 228 -8.59 -9.05 -12.68
C CYS A 228 -7.79 -7.93 -11.98
N MET A 229 -6.64 -7.52 -12.53
CA MET A 229 -5.78 -6.49 -11.96
C MET A 229 -6.22 -5.07 -12.33
N PHE A 230 -6.70 -4.89 -13.56
CA PHE A 230 -7.24 -3.66 -14.12
C PHE A 230 -8.64 -3.93 -14.65
N PRO A 231 -9.66 -3.99 -13.80
CA PRO A 231 -11.02 -4.29 -14.21
C PRO A 231 -11.62 -3.22 -15.15
N PRO A 232 -12.60 -3.58 -15.99
CA PRO A 232 -13.34 -2.62 -16.81
C PRO A 232 -14.25 -1.71 -15.98
N VAL A 233 -14.77 -0.67 -16.62
CA VAL A 233 -15.84 0.17 -16.04
C VAL A 233 -17.04 -0.68 -15.64
N GLY A 234 -17.62 -0.39 -14.47
CA GLY A 234 -18.77 -1.10 -13.92
C GLY A 234 -18.42 -2.37 -13.13
N PHE A 235 -17.15 -2.70 -12.97
CA PHE A 235 -16.72 -3.79 -12.10
C PHE A 235 -17.11 -3.54 -10.64
N GLN A 236 -17.69 -4.58 -10.02
CA GLN A 236 -18.08 -4.55 -8.61
C GLN A 236 -17.17 -5.48 -7.81
N THR A 237 -16.52 -4.95 -6.79
CA THR A 237 -15.67 -5.74 -5.90
C THR A 237 -16.51 -6.64 -5.00
N SER A 238 -16.23 -7.94 -4.99
CA SER A 238 -16.79 -8.86 -3.99
C SER A 238 -16.30 -8.50 -2.58
N SER A 239 -17.14 -8.71 -1.57
CA SER A 239 -16.74 -8.56 -0.15
C SER A 239 -15.64 -9.54 0.27
N SER A 240 -15.39 -10.60 -0.50
CA SER A 240 -14.38 -11.63 -0.22
C SER A 240 -13.02 -11.36 -0.86
N ILE A 241 -12.83 -10.21 -1.52
CA ILE A 241 -11.61 -9.90 -2.27
C ILE A 241 -10.41 -9.72 -1.33
N GLN A 242 -9.27 -10.30 -1.70
CA GLN A 242 -8.02 -10.30 -0.95
C GLN A 242 -6.96 -9.52 -1.72
N SER A 243 -6.06 -8.86 -0.97
CA SER A 243 -4.95 -8.03 -1.48
C SER A 243 -5.36 -6.74 -2.19
N TYR A 244 -6.27 -6.79 -3.18
CA TYR A 244 -6.62 -5.62 -4.02
C TYR A 244 -7.04 -4.37 -3.24
N PRO A 245 -7.97 -4.42 -2.26
CA PRO A 245 -8.40 -3.20 -1.56
C PRO A 245 -7.31 -2.55 -0.70
N THR A 246 -6.20 -3.27 -0.46
CA THR A 246 -5.04 -2.76 0.29
C THR A 246 -3.93 -2.23 -0.61
N CYS A 247 -4.11 -2.29 -1.93
CA CYS A 247 -3.20 -1.74 -2.93
C CYS A 247 -3.64 -0.32 -3.27
N GLN A 248 -2.72 0.63 -3.22
CA GLN A 248 -2.95 2.02 -3.57
C GLN A 248 -3.28 2.16 -5.06
N TYR A 249 -2.58 1.45 -5.96
CA TYR A 249 -2.87 1.52 -7.40
C TYR A 249 -4.32 1.13 -7.68
N PHE A 250 -4.81 0.09 -7.00
CA PHE A 250 -6.15 -0.44 -7.25
C PHE A 250 -7.22 0.56 -6.79
N LYS A 251 -7.00 1.24 -5.67
CA LYS A 251 -7.90 2.32 -5.22
C LYS A 251 -7.92 3.48 -6.22
N THR A 252 -6.75 3.92 -6.67
CA THR A 252 -6.62 5.00 -7.66
C THR A 252 -7.29 4.61 -8.98
N TRP A 253 -7.09 3.37 -9.43
CA TRP A 253 -7.76 2.84 -10.61
C TRP A 253 -9.29 2.80 -10.45
N MET A 254 -9.80 2.28 -9.33
CA MET A 254 -11.25 2.22 -9.09
C MET A 254 -11.90 3.61 -9.02
N ARG A 255 -11.22 4.59 -8.40
CA ARG A 255 -11.66 6.00 -8.42
C ARG A 255 -11.70 6.53 -9.86
N MET A 256 -10.64 6.29 -10.63
CA MET A 256 -10.58 6.67 -12.04
C MET A 256 -11.73 6.05 -12.85
N LEU A 257 -12.12 4.81 -12.60
CA LEU A 257 -13.29 4.19 -13.23
C LEU A 257 -14.61 4.86 -12.84
N GLU A 258 -14.76 5.26 -11.57
CA GLU A 258 -15.97 5.91 -11.05
C GLU A 258 -16.17 7.31 -11.63
N ASP A 259 -15.10 8.11 -11.67
CA ASP A 259 -15.08 9.45 -12.25
C ASP A 259 -15.36 9.42 -13.76
N ASN A 260 -14.92 8.35 -14.42
CA ASN A 260 -15.02 8.17 -15.87
C ASN A 260 -16.04 7.11 -16.29
N ARG A 261 -17.09 6.90 -15.47
CA ARG A 261 -18.10 5.86 -15.73
C ARG A 261 -18.83 5.95 -17.07
N TYR A 262 -18.83 7.13 -17.70
CA TYR A 262 -19.43 7.37 -19.02
C TYR A 262 -18.42 7.31 -20.18
N SER A 263 -17.11 7.21 -19.88
CA SER A 263 -16.01 7.20 -20.86
C SER A 263 -15.42 5.80 -21.04
N GLY A 264 -16.31 4.80 -21.20
CA GLY A 264 -15.90 3.39 -21.23
C GLY A 264 -14.94 3.04 -22.37
N LYS A 265 -15.04 3.73 -23.51
CA LYS A 265 -14.14 3.50 -24.66
C LYS A 265 -12.73 4.00 -24.39
N GLU A 266 -12.62 5.16 -23.78
CA GLU A 266 -11.35 5.80 -23.40
C GLU A 266 -10.63 4.97 -22.34
N ILE A 267 -11.38 4.48 -21.34
CA ILE A 267 -10.83 3.56 -20.33
C ILE A 267 -10.35 2.26 -20.98
N GLU A 268 -11.10 1.67 -21.91
CA GLU A 268 -10.65 0.45 -22.57
C GLU A 268 -9.38 0.68 -23.39
N LYS A 269 -9.22 1.83 -24.06
CA LYS A 269 -7.95 2.20 -24.72
C LYS A 269 -6.79 2.24 -23.72
N ILE A 270 -6.98 2.86 -22.55
CA ILE A 270 -5.95 2.87 -21.49
C ILE A 270 -5.61 1.45 -21.05
N ARG A 271 -6.62 0.59 -20.88
CA ARG A 271 -6.43 -0.82 -20.53
C ARG A 271 -5.65 -1.58 -21.60
N GLU A 272 -5.90 -1.33 -22.89
CA GLU A 272 -5.10 -1.92 -23.96
C GLU A 272 -3.64 -1.45 -23.91
N ILE A 273 -3.38 -0.16 -23.68
CA ILE A 273 -2.02 0.38 -23.52
C ILE A 273 -1.29 -0.30 -22.34
N PHE A 274 -1.97 -0.45 -21.22
CA PHE A 274 -1.46 -1.16 -20.05
C PHE A 274 -1.22 -2.64 -20.33
N PHE A 275 -2.15 -3.29 -21.03
CA PHE A 275 -2.03 -4.70 -21.38
C PHE A 275 -0.85 -4.94 -22.33
N ASP A 276 -0.68 -4.12 -23.37
CA ASP A 276 0.46 -4.18 -24.28
C ASP A 276 1.80 -4.02 -23.57
N ARG A 277 1.82 -3.26 -22.45
CA ARG A 277 3.00 -3.13 -21.60
C ARG A 277 3.20 -4.34 -20.70
N VAL A 278 2.17 -4.87 -20.05
CA VAL A 278 2.23 -6.12 -19.26
C VAL A 278 2.70 -7.27 -20.16
N PHE A 279 2.20 -7.36 -21.39
CA PHE A 279 2.50 -8.42 -22.34
C PHE A 279 3.95 -8.38 -22.89
N LYS A 280 4.75 -7.39 -22.48
CA LYS A 280 6.21 -7.35 -22.70
C LYS A 280 7.00 -7.95 -21.54
N TRP A 281 6.34 -8.27 -20.43
CA TRP A 281 6.97 -8.97 -19.31
C TRP A 281 7.18 -10.44 -19.67
N THR A 282 8.07 -11.11 -18.97
CA THR A 282 8.33 -12.55 -19.17
C THR A 282 7.36 -13.39 -18.35
N TRP A 283 6.98 -12.86 -17.19
CA TRP A 283 6.03 -13.51 -16.28
C TRP A 283 5.17 -12.47 -15.56
N MET A 284 4.02 -12.90 -15.06
CA MET A 284 3.17 -12.09 -14.19
C MET A 284 2.39 -12.97 -13.19
N PRO A 285 1.80 -12.39 -12.13
CA PRO A 285 0.92 -13.15 -11.25
C PRO A 285 -0.24 -13.75 -12.03
N ARG A 286 -0.61 -15.00 -11.72
CA ARG A 286 -1.87 -15.59 -12.20
C ARG A 286 -3.02 -15.03 -11.38
N ALA A 287 -3.30 -13.74 -11.53
CA ALA A 287 -4.33 -13.05 -10.78
C ALA A 287 -5.72 -13.67 -11.02
N GLU A 288 -6.52 -13.74 -9.95
CA GLU A 288 -7.92 -14.16 -9.93
C GLU A 288 -8.78 -13.01 -9.39
N ALA A 289 -10.08 -13.01 -9.70
CA ALA A 289 -10.98 -11.93 -9.30
C ALA A 289 -11.06 -11.71 -7.77
N ASP A 290 -10.87 -12.76 -6.97
CA ASP A 290 -10.88 -12.68 -5.51
C ASP A 290 -9.48 -12.45 -4.90
N ARG A 291 -8.39 -12.64 -5.65
CA ARG A 291 -7.02 -12.50 -5.13
C ARG A 291 -5.99 -12.26 -6.23
N MET A 292 -5.09 -11.32 -5.97
CA MET A 292 -3.96 -11.02 -6.87
C MET A 292 -2.94 -12.17 -6.96
N TRP A 293 -2.73 -12.89 -5.85
CA TRP A 293 -1.75 -13.96 -5.76
C TRP A 293 -2.38 -15.25 -5.24
N PRO A 294 -2.94 -16.10 -6.12
CA PRO A 294 -3.39 -17.42 -5.72
C PRO A 294 -2.22 -18.25 -5.18
N THR A 295 -2.45 -18.88 -4.03
CA THR A 295 -1.49 -19.79 -3.39
C THR A 295 -2.05 -21.19 -3.20
N SER A 296 -3.36 -21.36 -3.41
CA SER A 296 -4.04 -22.63 -3.19
C SER A 296 -3.77 -23.59 -4.34
N VAL A 297 -3.17 -24.72 -4.02
CA VAL A 297 -3.10 -25.89 -4.90
C VAL A 297 -4.29 -26.77 -4.53
N ALA A 298 -5.50 -26.36 -4.91
CA ALA A 298 -6.63 -27.27 -4.84
C ALA A 298 -6.34 -28.51 -5.73
N LYS A 299 -7.11 -29.60 -5.51
CA LYS A 299 -7.02 -30.89 -6.23
C LYS A 299 -6.69 -30.69 -7.72
N PRO A 300 -5.93 -31.61 -8.35
CA PRO A 300 -5.44 -31.46 -9.73
C PRO A 300 -6.57 -30.97 -10.65
N SER A 301 -6.55 -29.66 -10.94
CA SER A 301 -7.43 -29.08 -11.92
C SER A 301 -6.89 -29.45 -13.30
N LYS A 302 -7.70 -29.24 -14.35
CA LYS A 302 -7.28 -29.43 -15.73
C LYS A 302 -6.07 -28.54 -16.10
N ASP A 303 -5.87 -27.43 -15.39
CA ASP A 303 -4.71 -26.56 -15.53
C ASP A 303 -3.52 -27.14 -14.76
N ARG A 304 -2.64 -27.83 -15.49
CA ARG A 304 -1.43 -28.42 -14.93
C ARG A 304 -0.39 -27.33 -14.63
N LEU A 305 -0.47 -26.75 -13.43
CA LEU A 305 0.61 -25.94 -12.85
C LEU A 305 1.82 -26.81 -12.51
N ILE A 306 3.01 -26.33 -12.85
CA ILE A 306 4.29 -26.97 -12.52
C ILE A 306 4.89 -26.23 -11.32
N GLN A 307 5.29 -26.97 -10.29
CA GLN A 307 5.96 -26.40 -9.13
C GLN A 307 7.46 -26.30 -9.38
N TRP A 308 8.07 -25.19 -8.97
CA TRP A 308 9.50 -25.09 -8.79
C TRP A 308 9.83 -24.55 -7.38
N PRO A 309 10.86 -25.09 -6.69
CA PRO A 309 11.57 -26.31 -7.03
C PRO A 309 10.61 -27.51 -7.06
N LEU A 310 10.97 -28.55 -7.80
CA LEU A 310 10.18 -29.77 -7.84
C LEU A 310 10.15 -30.38 -6.43
N SER A 311 8.95 -30.57 -5.89
CA SER A 311 8.73 -31.17 -4.58
C SER A 311 7.67 -32.27 -4.72
N GLU A 312 7.88 -33.40 -4.04
CA GLU A 312 6.88 -34.46 -3.95
C GLU A 312 5.61 -33.98 -3.22
N ARG A 313 5.80 -33.08 -2.24
CA ARG A 313 4.72 -32.51 -1.45
C ARG A 313 4.34 -31.15 -2.01
N ARG A 314 3.09 -31.05 -2.46
CA ARG A 314 2.49 -29.77 -2.84
C ARG A 314 2.27 -28.90 -1.61
N SER A 315 3.11 -27.90 -1.44
CA SER A 315 2.90 -26.80 -0.49
C SER A 315 2.23 -25.62 -1.21
N PRO A 316 1.49 -24.76 -0.49
CA PRO A 316 1.02 -23.49 -1.05
C PRO A 316 2.21 -22.65 -1.52
N ALA A 317 2.13 -22.05 -2.70
CA ALA A 317 3.12 -21.12 -3.23
C ALA A 317 2.45 -20.20 -4.26
N PRO A 318 2.96 -18.99 -4.51
CA PRO A 318 2.39 -18.08 -5.52
C PRO A 318 2.29 -18.76 -6.89
N GLN A 319 1.22 -18.45 -7.61
CA GLN A 319 0.99 -18.89 -8.98
C GLN A 319 1.30 -17.76 -9.96
N ILE A 320 2.02 -18.09 -11.04
CA ILE A 320 2.39 -17.15 -12.11
C ILE A 320 2.03 -17.71 -13.49
N LEU A 321 1.91 -16.81 -14.45
CA LEU A 321 1.84 -17.10 -15.88
C LEU A 321 3.17 -16.73 -16.53
N LEU A 322 3.62 -17.59 -17.45
CA LEU A 322 4.75 -17.34 -18.35
C LEU A 322 4.24 -17.11 -19.77
N HIS A 323 5.01 -16.37 -20.57
CA HIS A 323 4.70 -16.20 -21.99
C HIS A 323 4.82 -17.51 -22.78
N LEU A 324 4.07 -17.58 -23.88
CA LEU A 324 4.14 -18.70 -24.81
C LEU A 324 5.51 -18.70 -25.52
N GLY A 325 6.33 -19.71 -25.23
CA GLY A 325 7.68 -19.87 -25.80
C GLY A 325 8.79 -19.69 -24.77
N ASP A 326 8.50 -19.03 -23.66
CA ASP A 326 9.45 -18.86 -22.57
C ASP A 326 9.59 -20.15 -21.77
N LYS A 327 10.84 -20.58 -21.58
CA LYS A 327 11.19 -21.68 -20.68
C LYS A 327 11.81 -21.06 -19.44
N PRO A 328 11.24 -21.29 -18.24
CA PRO A 328 11.81 -20.75 -17.03
C PRO A 328 13.22 -21.32 -16.87
N LEU A 329 14.18 -20.43 -16.66
CA LEU A 329 15.54 -20.82 -16.35
C LEU A 329 15.66 -20.94 -14.83
N PHE A 330 16.12 -22.09 -14.38
CA PHE A 330 16.40 -22.34 -12.98
C PHE A 330 17.86 -22.78 -12.86
N GLY A 331 18.63 -22.11 -12.01
CA GLY A 331 19.99 -22.53 -11.69
C GLY A 331 20.04 -23.93 -11.09
N PRO A 332 21.21 -24.59 -11.09
CA PRO A 332 21.39 -25.88 -10.45
C PRO A 332 20.97 -25.79 -8.97
N VAL A 333 20.01 -26.63 -8.59
CA VAL A 333 19.50 -26.72 -7.21
C VAL A 333 20.57 -27.43 -6.36
N GLY A 334 21.57 -26.70 -5.87
CA GLY A 334 22.59 -27.29 -5.00
C GLY A 334 23.99 -26.67 -4.99
N GLY A 335 24.24 -25.58 -5.74
CA GLY A 335 25.39 -24.74 -5.44
C GLY A 335 25.05 -23.91 -4.21
N VAL A 336 25.72 -24.16 -3.08
CA VAL A 336 25.85 -23.13 -2.05
C VAL A 336 26.48 -21.96 -2.80
N ASP A 337 25.72 -20.88 -2.98
CA ASP A 337 26.30 -19.59 -3.36
C ASP A 337 27.23 -19.28 -2.18
N GLU A 338 28.50 -19.67 -2.29
CA GLU A 338 29.59 -19.09 -1.50
C GLU A 338 29.60 -17.63 -1.96
N ASP A 339 28.74 -16.83 -1.34
CA ASP A 339 28.84 -15.39 -1.39
C ASP A 339 30.25 -15.10 -0.85
N GLU A 340 31.18 -14.86 -1.78
CA GLU A 340 32.45 -14.21 -1.50
C GLU A 340 32.09 -12.85 -0.90
N ASP A 341 31.93 -12.83 0.43
CA ASP A 341 32.08 -11.63 1.23
C ASP A 341 33.52 -11.16 0.97
N GLU A 342 33.71 -10.39 -0.10
CA GLU A 342 34.88 -9.53 -0.27
C GLU A 342 34.81 -8.50 0.85
N ASP A 343 35.36 -8.88 2.01
CA ASP A 343 35.79 -7.97 3.06
C ASP A 343 36.86 -7.04 2.45
N GLU A 344 36.41 -5.95 1.83
CA GLU A 344 37.24 -4.78 1.56
C GLU A 344 37.61 -4.13 2.91
N ASP A 345 38.64 -4.68 3.56
CA ASP A 345 39.43 -3.99 4.56
C ASP A 345 40.24 -2.88 3.86
N GLU A 346 39.59 -1.76 3.52
CA GLU A 346 40.30 -0.52 3.18
C GLU A 346 40.83 0.12 4.47
N ASP A 347 42.06 -0.23 4.82
CA ASP A 347 42.92 0.56 5.70
C ASP A 347 43.21 1.93 5.04
N VAL A 348 42.38 2.94 5.33
CA VAL A 348 42.67 4.33 4.96
C VAL A 348 43.59 4.95 6.02
N ASP A 349 44.89 4.82 5.81
CA ASP A 349 45.90 5.67 6.44
C ASP A 349 45.77 7.10 5.90
N VAL A 350 45.05 7.96 6.61
CA VAL A 350 45.02 9.41 6.34
C VAL A 350 46.28 10.03 6.93
N ASP A 351 47.35 10.01 6.15
CA ASP A 351 48.53 10.84 6.42
C ASP A 351 48.22 12.30 6.09
N VAL A 352 48.06 13.08 7.16
CA VAL A 352 47.97 14.53 7.14
C VAL A 352 49.30 15.08 6.62
N ASN A 353 49.31 15.63 5.40
CA ASN A 353 50.38 16.56 5.03
C ASN A 353 49.83 17.86 4.43
N VAL A 354 49.99 18.89 5.26
CA VAL A 354 49.72 20.30 5.00
C VAL A 354 50.86 20.83 4.14
N GLU A 355 50.60 21.22 2.89
CA GLU A 355 51.39 22.26 2.24
C GLU A 355 50.48 23.27 1.53
N MET A 356 50.31 24.40 2.21
CA MET A 356 49.97 25.69 1.61
C MET A 356 50.86 25.95 0.41
N ARG A 357 50.27 26.32 -0.73
CA ARG A 357 50.91 27.22 -1.68
C ARG A 357 49.88 28.08 -2.40
N ASP A 358 49.93 29.36 -2.06
CA ASP A 358 49.39 30.49 -2.82
C ASP A 358 49.79 30.41 -4.29
N VAL A 359 48.83 30.58 -5.21
CA VAL A 359 49.05 31.31 -6.47
C VAL A 359 47.74 31.99 -6.89
N ALA A 360 47.71 33.31 -6.70
CA ALA A 360 46.86 34.22 -7.44
C ALA A 360 47.35 34.32 -8.91
N TYR A 361 46.45 34.42 -9.89
CA TYR A 361 46.45 35.50 -10.92
C TYR A 361 45.47 35.27 -12.10
N HIS A 362 44.85 36.39 -12.52
CA HIS A 362 44.26 36.76 -13.84
C HIS A 362 43.01 36.01 -14.34
N ARG A 363 41.82 36.62 -14.57
CA ARG A 363 41.39 37.87 -15.30
C ARG A 363 41.59 37.84 -16.82
N ARG A 364 40.49 37.56 -17.56
CA ARG A 364 40.07 38.06 -18.90
C ARG A 364 38.73 37.36 -19.22
N GLU A 365 37.56 37.98 -19.37
CA GLU A 365 37.09 39.02 -20.32
C GLU A 365 37.46 38.74 -21.78
N GLU A 366 36.43 38.37 -22.56
CA GLU A 366 36.16 38.62 -24.00
C GLU A 366 34.87 37.81 -24.31
N GLU A 367 33.67 38.40 -24.37
CA GLU A 367 33.10 39.17 -25.51
C GLU A 367 33.42 38.55 -26.87
N GLU A 368 32.42 37.91 -27.49
CA GLU A 368 32.32 37.92 -28.96
C GLU A 368 30.84 37.85 -29.42
N GLU A 369 30.52 38.86 -30.20
CA GLU A 369 29.27 39.23 -30.86
C GLU A 369 29.47 38.99 -32.37
N SER A 370 28.53 38.31 -33.05
CA SER A 370 28.23 38.24 -34.50
C SER A 370 27.56 36.89 -34.78
N ASP A 371 26.43 36.74 -35.48
CA ASP A 371 25.73 37.51 -36.51
C ASP A 371 24.19 37.46 -36.32
#